data_AF-A0A817A3H7-F1
#
_entry.id   AF-A0A817A3H7-F1
#
_cell.length_a   1.000
_cell.length_b   1.000
_cell.length_c   1.000
_cell.angle_alpha   90.00
_cell.angle_beta   90.00
_cell.angle_gamma   90.00
#
_symmetry.space_group_name_H-M   'P 1'
#
loop_
_entity.id
_entity.type
_entity.pdbx_description
1 polymer ?
#
loop_
_entity_poly.entity_id
_entity_poly.type
_entity_poly.pdbx_seq_one_letter_code
_entity_poly.pdbx_strand_id
1 'polypeptide(L)'
;MMMTLHKIVYLLLCICIYYTNASPPIEQVMDKLIKIISEEQVLKPAEYKFPQWEKKLGLYRSEVRLNFFGEPVQAELRKNKYINVFDNNMFATGWIASVLLETNMYGRAPKTIDNEHLSLAVDAIETFHDHNQNESSVPLMTFWSQTYNQTTNAWESTPDNLRDLIADLDDNLERLEDILKVLGIKNIAQLIDRIRSTSEGLKNAFEIPPDFDDTYLNIGLGVQLKLLQDKYPSLYFRWLQTNSNMKKIIDLTLRYSYRPSSPYLDQNTIDPRTYFWMRDFIRDNPQAIIVTTWAQNITEVRTAAQKCIRMPFNLNNVDVTVGANVVYGITSAIMYDLLDFKDYFNQDMQTLYLSTASLIAWSIKNSMKNRPDLAQVYYPSHYNFLWYGSRTLFILELARHQQKVVPDVFNRVYSLLSDTYRSDVVKFFQDNVRSDKSSYDDFLGVNDTNIFGKSEPTGEDRIFSTAQTVNILIASFTYLDGNTGKLKWITDGPQIDTIKIMVNNSISWLLDNIFKYQPFNCFFSGSVKGFNQLPFWYPANFYQYLNGTTLDPDHFDTKTQSLVDSIVGVSGYIDETSYERMISEKHFNISTPTTFNGYNSPGAEFPFWSSQPYTHSVTLLALAQYNNLDK
;
A
#
# COMPACT_ATOMS: atom_id res chain seq x y z
N MET A 1 30.50 -39.40 45.71
CA MET A 1 29.80 -38.10 45.92
C MET A 1 29.95 -37.12 44.74
N MET A 2 31.11 -37.02 44.08
CA MET A 2 31.33 -36.13 42.92
C MET A 2 30.51 -36.46 41.65
N MET A 3 30.12 -37.73 41.46
CA MET A 3 29.34 -38.19 40.29
C MET A 3 27.86 -37.76 40.32
N THR A 4 27.33 -37.40 41.49
CA THR A 4 25.93 -37.00 41.68
C THR A 4 25.74 -35.50 41.40
N LEU A 5 26.75 -34.67 41.68
CA LEU A 5 26.71 -33.23 41.45
C LEU A 5 26.73 -32.88 39.96
N HIS A 6 27.54 -33.59 39.15
CA HIS A 6 27.59 -33.37 37.70
C HIS A 6 26.26 -33.67 37.01
N LYS A 7 25.52 -34.71 37.45
CA LYS A 7 24.21 -35.04 36.91
C LYS A 7 23.14 -34.01 37.30
N ILE A 8 23.21 -33.46 38.51
CA ILE A 8 22.31 -32.38 38.97
C ILE A 8 22.61 -31.08 38.20
N VAL A 9 23.87 -30.75 37.96
CA VAL A 9 24.26 -29.58 37.16
C VAL A 9 23.85 -29.76 35.69
N TYR A 10 24.01 -30.95 35.11
CA TYR A 10 23.53 -31.24 33.75
C TYR A 10 22.01 -31.18 33.66
N LEU A 11 21.30 -31.72 34.65
CA LEU A 11 19.83 -31.65 34.70
C LEU A 11 19.36 -30.20 34.86
N LEU A 12 20.01 -29.40 35.72
CA LEU A 12 19.72 -27.97 35.88
C LEU A 12 20.07 -27.17 34.63
N LEU A 13 21.16 -27.50 33.92
CA LEU A 13 21.49 -26.90 32.62
C LEU A 13 20.48 -27.30 31.54
N CYS A 14 20.07 -28.57 31.48
CA CYS A 14 19.03 -29.01 30.56
C CYS A 14 17.67 -28.40 30.90
N ILE A 15 17.31 -28.27 32.18
CA ILE A 15 16.09 -27.59 32.63
C ILE A 15 16.21 -26.09 32.31
N CYS A 16 17.32 -25.42 32.59
CA CYS A 16 17.52 -24.03 32.22
C CYS A 16 17.48 -23.84 30.70
N ILE A 17 18.10 -24.71 29.90
CA ILE A 17 18.05 -24.67 28.43
C ILE A 17 16.62 -24.94 27.92
N TYR A 18 15.90 -25.86 28.55
CA TYR A 18 14.50 -26.17 28.22
C TYR A 18 13.55 -25.03 28.60
N TYR A 19 13.78 -24.36 29.74
CA TYR A 19 13.01 -23.19 30.18
C TYR A 19 13.42 -21.89 29.46
N THR A 20 14.64 -21.79 28.91
CA THR A 20 15.04 -20.67 28.04
C THR A 20 14.53 -20.81 26.61
N ASN A 21 13.96 -21.97 26.23
CA ASN A 21 13.35 -22.22 24.93
C ASN A 21 11.83 -21.99 24.92
N ALA A 22 11.22 -21.54 26.03
CA ALA A 22 9.83 -21.09 26.00
C ALA A 22 9.75 -19.73 25.29
N SER A 23 8.84 -19.59 24.34
CA SER A 23 8.56 -18.30 23.70
C SER A 23 8.25 -17.24 24.76
N PRO A 24 8.71 -15.99 24.58
CA PRO A 24 8.41 -14.93 25.52
C PRO A 24 6.88 -14.75 25.66
N PRO A 25 6.38 -14.39 26.87
CA PRO A 25 4.97 -14.05 27.05
C PRO A 25 4.53 -12.96 26.05
N ILE A 26 3.33 -13.12 25.48
CA ILE A 26 2.81 -12.21 24.44
C ILE A 26 2.84 -10.75 24.91
N GLU A 27 2.45 -10.50 26.15
CA GLU A 27 2.44 -9.16 26.76
C GLU A 27 3.83 -8.51 26.73
N GLN A 28 4.89 -9.26 27.03
CA GLN A 28 6.26 -8.72 27.00
C GLN A 28 6.71 -8.36 25.58
N VAL A 29 6.31 -9.14 24.59
CA VAL A 29 6.60 -8.83 23.18
C VAL A 29 5.82 -7.59 22.74
N MET A 30 4.54 -7.48 23.09
CA MET A 30 3.71 -6.31 22.80
C MET A 30 4.28 -5.02 23.42
N ASP A 31 4.69 -5.06 24.69
CA ASP A 31 5.30 -3.90 25.36
C ASP A 31 6.59 -3.44 24.66
N LYS A 32 7.42 -4.41 24.23
CA LYS A 32 8.64 -4.12 23.48
C LYS A 32 8.34 -3.54 22.09
N LEU A 33 7.31 -4.03 21.40
CA LEU A 33 6.88 -3.47 20.11
C LEU A 33 6.40 -2.02 20.26
N ILE A 34 5.57 -1.73 21.27
CA ILE A 34 5.09 -0.36 21.54
C ILE A 34 6.27 0.60 21.75
N LYS A 35 7.27 0.18 22.52
CA LYS A 35 8.48 0.97 22.73
C LYS A 35 9.22 1.25 21.42
N ILE A 36 9.47 0.22 20.62
CA ILE A 36 10.18 0.38 19.32
C ILE A 36 9.40 1.30 18.38
N ILE A 37 8.07 1.11 18.28
CA ILE A 37 7.21 1.95 17.44
C ILE A 37 7.33 3.42 17.89
N SER A 38 7.22 3.68 19.19
CA SER A 38 7.29 5.03 19.75
C SER A 38 8.65 5.71 19.51
N GLU A 39 9.76 4.95 19.60
CA GLU A 39 11.12 5.44 19.34
C GLU A 39 11.37 5.81 17.86
N GLU A 40 10.56 5.30 16.93
CA GLU A 40 10.67 5.56 15.50
C GLU A 40 9.78 6.74 15.01
N GLN A 41 9.04 7.40 15.92
CA GLN A 41 8.36 8.67 15.60
C GLN A 41 9.34 9.83 15.64
N VAL A 42 9.22 10.76 14.71
CA VAL A 42 10.00 12.00 14.70
C VAL A 42 9.50 12.92 15.82
N LEU A 43 10.23 12.96 16.92
CA LEU A 43 9.97 13.87 18.06
C LEU A 43 10.74 15.19 17.98
N LYS A 44 11.74 15.26 17.11
CA LYS A 44 12.55 16.46 16.86
C LYS A 44 12.68 16.63 15.35
N PRO A 45 12.15 17.73 14.77
CA PRO A 45 12.31 17.96 13.36
C PRO A 45 13.79 18.17 13.02
N ALA A 46 14.15 17.86 11.79
CA ALA A 46 15.47 18.07 11.24
C ALA A 46 15.31 18.68 9.85
N GLU A 47 16.14 19.66 9.51
CA GLU A 47 16.22 20.21 8.16
C GLU A 47 17.11 19.33 7.28
N TYR A 48 16.88 19.39 5.97
CA TYR A 48 17.73 18.74 4.99
C TYR A 48 19.15 19.35 5.01
N LYS A 49 20.16 18.50 5.15
CA LYS A 49 21.58 18.87 4.99
C LYS A 49 22.40 17.60 4.77
N PHE A 50 22.56 17.17 3.52
CA PHE A 50 23.22 15.91 3.20
C PHE A 50 24.56 15.72 3.97
N PRO A 51 24.76 14.59 4.69
CA PRO A 51 23.98 13.34 4.65
C PRO A 51 22.80 13.26 5.65
N GLN A 52 22.40 14.36 6.28
CA GLN A 52 21.21 14.43 7.12
C GLN A 52 19.95 14.66 6.26
N TRP A 53 18.96 13.79 6.43
CA TRP A 53 17.63 13.94 5.84
C TRP A 53 16.75 14.89 6.66
N GLU A 54 15.88 15.63 5.97
CA GLU A 54 14.76 16.32 6.59
C GLU A 54 13.83 15.32 7.27
N LYS A 55 13.36 15.67 8.46
CA LYS A 55 12.37 14.90 9.23
C LYS A 55 11.30 15.84 9.75
N LYS A 56 10.04 15.60 9.39
CA LYS A 56 8.90 16.40 9.87
C LYS A 56 8.35 15.83 11.17
N LEU A 57 8.08 16.73 12.12
CA LEU A 57 7.59 16.39 13.46
C LEU A 57 6.31 15.55 13.37
N GLY A 58 6.21 14.51 14.19
CA GLY A 58 5.03 13.65 14.32
C GLY A 58 4.91 12.52 13.30
N LEU A 59 5.64 12.58 12.18
CA LEU A 59 5.69 11.46 11.24
C LEU A 59 6.46 10.27 11.82
N TYR A 60 6.05 9.05 11.45
CA TYR A 60 6.84 7.84 11.70
C TYR A 60 7.83 7.60 10.58
N ARG A 61 8.97 6.97 10.92
CA ARG A 61 9.98 6.63 9.92
C ARG A 61 9.40 5.81 8.76
N SER A 62 9.63 6.33 7.58
CA SER A 62 9.45 5.67 6.29
C SER A 62 10.69 5.93 5.45
N GLU A 63 11.04 4.98 4.58
CA GLU A 63 12.25 5.07 3.76
C GLU A 63 11.97 4.61 2.33
N VAL A 64 12.50 5.36 1.37
CA VAL A 64 12.61 4.94 -0.02
C VAL A 64 13.85 4.07 -0.17
N ARG A 65 13.66 2.91 -0.79
CA ARG A 65 14.65 1.88 -1.04
C ARG A 65 14.58 1.46 -2.50
N LEU A 66 15.62 0.78 -2.98
CA LEU A 66 15.63 0.18 -4.31
C LEU A 66 15.57 -1.34 -4.18
N ASN A 67 14.67 -1.99 -4.92
CA ASN A 67 14.57 -3.44 -4.94
C ASN A 67 15.65 -4.06 -5.84
N PHE A 68 16.87 -4.16 -5.30
CA PHE A 68 17.90 -5.05 -5.85
C PHE A 68 17.71 -6.45 -5.29
N PHE A 69 17.92 -7.51 -6.08
CA PHE A 69 17.81 -8.90 -5.62
C PHE A 69 18.94 -9.74 -6.22
N GLY A 70 19.27 -10.86 -5.58
CA GLY A 70 20.27 -11.81 -6.07
C GLY A 70 21.49 -11.89 -5.17
N GLU A 71 22.66 -11.57 -5.71
CA GLU A 71 23.95 -11.76 -5.03
C GLU A 71 24.05 -10.94 -3.73
N PRO A 72 24.98 -11.30 -2.81
CA PRO A 72 25.08 -10.64 -1.50
C PRO A 72 25.26 -9.12 -1.56
N VAL A 73 25.92 -8.60 -2.60
CA VAL A 73 26.06 -7.15 -2.81
C VAL A 73 24.72 -6.49 -3.09
N GLN A 74 23.86 -7.12 -3.90
CA GLN A 74 22.51 -6.61 -4.20
C GLN A 74 21.61 -6.65 -2.97
N ALA A 75 21.66 -7.75 -2.21
CA ALA A 75 20.93 -7.86 -0.95
C ALA A 75 21.41 -6.82 0.09
N GLU A 76 22.72 -6.58 0.17
CA GLU A 76 23.27 -5.54 1.05
C GLU A 76 22.85 -4.14 0.59
N LEU A 77 22.89 -3.83 -0.71
CA LEU A 77 22.39 -2.55 -1.23
C LEU A 77 20.93 -2.32 -0.81
N ARG A 78 20.04 -3.29 -1.04
CA ARG A 78 18.63 -3.20 -0.60
C ARG A 78 18.48 -2.95 0.91
N LYS A 79 19.36 -3.51 1.74
CA LYS A 79 19.34 -3.38 3.22
C LYS A 79 19.96 -2.10 3.72
N ASN A 80 21.00 -1.61 3.04
CA ASN A 80 21.95 -0.68 3.59
C ASN A 80 21.33 0.68 3.92
N LYS A 81 21.44 1.09 5.20
CA LYS A 81 20.86 2.35 5.69
C LYS A 81 21.46 3.62 5.07
N TYR A 82 22.63 3.54 4.44
CA TYR A 82 23.32 4.70 3.87
C TYR A 82 22.86 5.06 2.45
N ILE A 83 22.13 4.15 1.78
CA ILE A 83 21.60 4.41 0.43
C ILE A 83 20.08 4.66 0.42
N ASN A 84 19.42 4.50 1.56
CA ASN A 84 17.99 4.75 1.68
C ASN A 84 17.74 6.23 1.98
N VAL A 85 16.62 6.73 1.47
CA VAL A 85 16.20 8.12 1.67
C VAL A 85 15.04 8.14 2.64
N PHE A 86 15.16 8.90 3.74
CA PHE A 86 14.03 9.10 4.65
C PHE A 86 12.89 9.80 3.90
N ASP A 87 11.67 9.33 4.04
CA ASP A 87 10.52 9.87 3.32
C ASP A 87 9.49 10.45 4.29
N ASN A 88 9.08 11.70 4.04
CA ASN A 88 8.07 12.41 4.83
C ASN A 88 6.68 12.24 4.18
N ASN A 89 6.16 11.00 4.14
CA ASN A 89 4.80 10.71 3.66
C ASN A 89 3.79 10.56 4.82
N MET A 90 2.51 10.79 4.54
CA MET A 90 1.45 10.53 5.52
C MET A 90 1.08 9.06 5.61
N PHE A 91 1.20 8.30 4.52
CA PHE A 91 0.66 6.94 4.41
C PHE A 91 1.11 6.01 5.54
N ALA A 92 2.42 5.92 5.78
CA ALA A 92 2.96 5.08 6.86
C ALA A 92 2.46 5.54 8.24
N THR A 93 2.45 6.85 8.48
CA THR A 93 1.99 7.46 9.74
C THR A 93 0.50 7.21 9.97
N GLY A 94 -0.33 7.35 8.92
CA GLY A 94 -1.77 7.10 8.97
C GLY A 94 -2.11 5.66 9.29
N TRP A 95 -1.42 4.70 8.66
CA TRP A 95 -1.61 3.28 8.97
C TRP A 95 -1.12 2.90 10.37
N ILE A 96 0.04 3.40 10.80
CA ILE A 96 0.55 3.17 12.16
C ILE A 96 -0.46 3.71 13.18
N ALA A 97 -0.89 4.98 13.06
CA ALA A 97 -1.89 5.57 13.95
C ALA A 97 -3.19 4.75 13.96
N SER A 98 -3.66 4.33 12.77
CA SER A 98 -4.89 3.56 12.65
C SER A 98 -4.81 2.19 13.32
N VAL A 99 -3.67 1.51 13.17
CA VAL A 99 -3.42 0.20 13.78
C VAL A 99 -3.28 0.31 15.31
N LEU A 100 -2.62 1.37 15.79
CA LEU A 100 -2.50 1.64 17.22
C LEU A 100 -3.89 1.93 17.85
N LEU A 101 -4.73 2.73 17.19
CA LEU A 101 -6.11 2.95 17.64
C LEU A 101 -6.93 1.66 17.62
N GLU A 102 -6.83 0.83 16.57
CA GLU A 102 -7.52 -0.46 16.50
C GLU A 102 -7.07 -1.41 17.61
N THR A 103 -5.77 -1.45 17.89
CA THR A 103 -5.20 -2.25 18.99
C THR A 103 -5.84 -1.90 20.34
N ASN A 104 -6.16 -0.62 20.58
CA ASN A 104 -6.85 -0.18 21.81
C ASN A 104 -8.28 -0.74 21.94
N MET A 105 -8.92 -1.16 20.84
CA MET A 105 -10.27 -1.74 20.87
C MET A 105 -10.27 -3.16 21.45
N TYR A 106 -9.12 -3.84 21.47
CA TYR A 106 -8.99 -5.20 21.99
C TYR A 106 -8.52 -5.16 23.44
N GLY A 107 -9.44 -5.35 24.40
CA GLY A 107 -9.23 -5.08 25.84
C GLY A 107 -8.13 -5.85 26.60
N ARG A 108 -7.30 -6.66 25.92
CA ARG A 108 -6.08 -7.30 26.47
C ARG A 108 -4.78 -6.77 25.84
N ALA A 109 -4.87 -5.82 24.91
CA ALA A 109 -3.71 -5.08 24.45
C ALA A 109 -3.18 -4.17 25.56
N PRO A 110 -1.87 -3.87 25.60
CA PRO A 110 -1.33 -2.91 26.55
C PRO A 110 -2.04 -1.56 26.38
N LYS A 111 -2.49 -0.96 27.49
CA LYS A 111 -3.28 0.29 27.49
C LYS A 111 -2.49 1.55 27.14
N THR A 112 -1.21 1.44 26.80
CA THR A 112 -0.24 2.54 26.81
C THR A 112 0.24 2.91 25.41
N ILE A 113 -0.70 3.17 24.49
CA ILE A 113 -0.35 4.06 23.39
C ILE A 113 -0.47 5.46 23.95
N ASP A 114 0.66 6.15 23.98
CA ASP A 114 0.75 7.49 24.53
C ASP A 114 -0.10 8.47 23.70
N ASN A 115 -0.96 9.22 24.39
CA ASN A 115 -1.80 10.26 23.79
C ASN A 115 -0.94 11.32 23.08
N GLU A 116 0.28 11.59 23.57
CA GLU A 116 1.20 12.55 22.96
C GLU A 116 1.64 12.07 21.58
N HIS A 117 2.07 10.81 21.47
CA HIS A 117 2.47 10.19 20.21
C HIS A 117 1.31 10.18 19.19
N LEU A 118 0.10 9.82 19.62
CA LEU A 118 -1.10 9.88 18.75
C LEU A 118 -1.46 11.32 18.35
N SER A 119 -1.35 12.28 19.27
CA SER A 119 -1.59 13.69 18.96
C SER A 119 -0.64 14.18 17.87
N LEU A 120 0.66 13.92 18.03
CA LEU A 120 1.67 14.33 17.05
C LEU A 120 1.44 13.68 15.68
N ALA A 121 1.00 12.41 15.65
CA ALA A 121 0.70 11.72 14.40
C ALA A 121 -0.51 12.34 13.69
N VAL A 122 -1.61 12.60 14.41
CA VAL A 122 -2.79 13.27 13.85
C VAL A 122 -2.41 14.66 13.36
N ASP A 123 -1.71 15.46 14.17
CA ASP A 123 -1.26 16.81 13.80
C ASP A 123 -0.41 16.81 12.53
N ALA A 124 0.46 15.82 12.37
CA ALA A 124 1.26 15.68 11.16
C ALA A 124 0.39 15.32 9.94
N ILE A 125 -0.52 14.34 10.06
CA ILE A 125 -1.42 13.91 8.97
C ILE A 125 -2.27 15.08 8.45
N GLU A 126 -2.76 15.95 9.33
CA GLU A 126 -3.58 17.10 8.94
C GLU A 126 -2.84 18.09 8.01
N THR A 127 -1.50 18.04 7.93
CA THR A 127 -0.70 18.89 7.01
C THR A 127 -0.66 18.39 5.56
N PHE A 128 -1.30 17.26 5.26
CA PHE A 128 -1.30 16.62 3.94
C PHE A 128 -2.63 16.79 3.19
N HIS A 129 -3.47 17.74 3.60
CA HIS A 129 -4.67 18.11 2.85
C HIS A 129 -4.29 18.76 1.51
N ASP A 130 -5.08 18.53 0.47
CA ASP A 130 -4.92 19.23 -0.80
C ASP A 130 -5.30 20.72 -0.64
N HIS A 131 -4.28 21.58 -0.65
CA HIS A 131 -4.40 23.03 -0.59
C HIS A 131 -4.86 23.66 -1.91
N ASN A 132 -4.97 22.89 -3.00
CA ASN A 132 -5.55 23.37 -4.26
C ASN A 132 -7.09 23.32 -4.28
N GLN A 133 -7.73 22.83 -3.22
CA GLN A 133 -9.19 22.85 -3.10
C GLN A 133 -9.71 24.26 -2.78
N ASN A 134 -10.78 24.67 -3.46
CA ASN A 134 -11.45 25.95 -3.22
C ASN A 134 -12.44 25.91 -2.05
N GLU A 135 -12.75 24.71 -1.53
CA GLU A 135 -13.69 24.48 -0.44
C GLU A 135 -12.91 24.10 0.82
N SER A 136 -13.32 24.64 1.97
CA SER A 136 -12.70 24.31 3.26
C SER A 136 -13.09 22.91 3.73
N SER A 137 -12.18 22.30 4.50
CA SER A 137 -12.41 21.07 5.24
C SER A 137 -12.82 19.86 4.39
N VAL A 138 -12.31 19.81 3.15
CA VAL A 138 -12.46 18.67 2.25
C VAL A 138 -11.37 17.65 2.62
N PRO A 139 -11.72 16.43 3.08
CA PRO A 139 -10.74 15.42 3.52
C PRO A 139 -9.98 14.76 2.35
N LEU A 140 -9.59 15.53 1.33
CA LEU A 140 -8.81 15.06 0.18
C LEU A 140 -7.33 15.18 0.52
N MET A 141 -6.61 14.06 0.47
CA MET A 141 -5.26 13.94 1.00
C MET A 141 -4.22 13.71 -0.10
N THR A 142 -3.01 14.20 0.10
CA THR A 142 -1.84 13.94 -0.74
C THR A 142 -0.85 13.02 -0.03
N PHE A 143 -0.18 12.14 -0.79
CA PHE A 143 0.86 11.26 -0.23
C PHE A 143 2.02 12.02 0.44
N TRP A 144 2.50 13.10 -0.20
CA TRP A 144 3.48 14.05 0.36
C TRP A 144 2.82 15.39 0.69
N SER A 145 3.41 16.11 1.65
CA SER A 145 2.95 17.45 2.01
C SER A 145 3.16 18.42 0.85
N GLN A 146 2.27 19.40 0.69
CA GLN A 146 2.38 20.36 -0.39
C GLN A 146 3.23 21.58 -0.04
N THR A 147 4.01 22.06 -1.01
CA THR A 147 4.69 23.35 -0.96
C THR A 147 4.12 24.30 -2.00
N TYR A 148 3.91 25.56 -1.65
CA TYR A 148 3.40 26.55 -2.58
C TYR A 148 4.49 27.01 -3.56
N ASN A 149 4.24 26.83 -4.85
CA ASN A 149 5.12 27.30 -5.93
C ASN A 149 4.61 28.65 -6.46
N GLN A 150 5.40 29.70 -6.22
CA GLN A 150 5.05 31.07 -6.66
C GLN A 150 5.07 31.24 -8.18
N THR A 151 5.81 30.40 -8.91
CA THR A 151 5.94 30.47 -10.38
C THR A 151 4.69 29.91 -11.06
N THR A 152 4.22 28.76 -10.60
CA THR A 152 3.04 28.08 -11.15
C THR A 152 1.73 28.53 -10.50
N ASN A 153 1.83 29.27 -9.37
CA ASN A 153 0.72 29.72 -8.54
C ASN A 153 -0.17 28.54 -8.13
N ALA A 154 0.47 27.48 -7.64
CA ALA A 154 -0.15 26.21 -7.25
C ALA A 154 0.57 25.58 -6.07
N TRP A 155 -0.13 24.70 -5.35
CA TRP A 155 0.45 23.85 -4.32
C TRP A 155 0.89 22.52 -4.92
N GLU A 156 2.15 22.17 -4.77
CA GLU A 156 2.78 21.01 -5.40
C GLU A 156 3.19 19.98 -4.34
N SER A 157 2.89 18.71 -4.59
CA SER A 157 3.28 17.58 -3.75
C SER A 157 4.55 16.94 -4.31
N THR A 158 5.56 16.70 -3.47
CA THR A 158 6.84 16.09 -3.89
C THR A 158 7.58 15.51 -2.68
N PRO A 159 8.38 14.43 -2.84
CA PRO A 159 9.19 13.89 -1.76
C PRO A 159 10.38 14.80 -1.48
N ASP A 160 10.31 15.62 -0.43
CA ASP A 160 11.31 16.65 -0.11
C ASP A 160 12.76 16.14 -0.17
N ASN A 161 13.07 15.06 0.56
CA ASN A 161 14.43 14.52 0.62
C ASN A 161 14.93 13.96 -0.71
N LEU A 162 14.06 13.38 -1.54
CA LEU A 162 14.45 12.86 -2.86
C LEU A 162 14.64 14.01 -3.85
N ARG A 163 13.75 15.00 -3.84
CA ARG A 163 13.89 16.22 -4.63
C ARG A 163 15.20 16.93 -4.30
N ASP A 164 15.47 17.14 -3.02
CA ASP A 164 16.65 17.87 -2.56
C ASP A 164 17.94 17.05 -2.82
N LEU A 165 17.90 15.72 -2.67
CA LEU A 165 19.01 14.85 -3.08
C LEU A 165 19.28 14.94 -4.58
N ILE A 166 18.23 14.95 -5.41
CA ILE A 166 18.38 15.08 -6.86
C ILE A 166 18.99 16.45 -7.20
N ALA A 167 18.55 17.53 -6.55
CA ALA A 167 19.10 18.87 -6.74
C ALA A 167 20.59 18.93 -6.31
N ASP A 168 20.91 18.41 -5.13
CA ASP A 168 22.29 18.33 -4.62
C ASP A 168 23.20 17.50 -5.54
N LEU A 169 22.69 16.39 -6.09
CA LEU A 169 23.41 15.58 -7.06
C LEU A 169 23.68 16.36 -8.33
N ASP A 170 22.66 17.01 -8.91
CA ASP A 170 22.77 17.85 -10.11
C ASP A 170 23.84 18.94 -9.91
N ASP A 171 23.86 19.58 -8.75
CA ASP A 171 24.81 20.66 -8.38
C ASP A 171 26.23 20.16 -8.07
N ASN A 172 26.40 18.87 -7.75
CA ASN A 172 27.69 18.27 -7.37
C ASN A 172 28.14 17.14 -8.32
N LEU A 173 27.59 17.06 -9.54
CA LEU A 173 27.92 16.00 -10.50
C LEU A 173 29.42 15.92 -10.80
N GLU A 174 30.12 17.06 -10.88
CA GLU A 174 31.58 17.10 -11.08
C GLU A 174 32.34 16.44 -9.93
N ARG A 175 31.88 16.65 -8.69
CA ARG A 175 32.48 16.06 -7.49
C ARG A 175 32.16 14.57 -7.36
N LEU A 176 30.96 14.16 -7.76
CA LEU A 176 30.60 12.74 -7.88
C LEU A 176 31.47 12.06 -8.94
N GLU A 177 31.65 12.70 -10.10
CA GLU A 177 32.55 12.23 -11.16
C GLU A 177 33.97 12.00 -10.62
N ASP A 178 34.50 12.96 -9.85
CA ASP A 178 35.83 12.86 -9.26
C ASP A 178 35.93 11.73 -8.22
N ILE A 179 34.91 11.53 -7.38
CA ILE A 179 34.86 10.40 -6.43
C ILE A 179 34.80 9.07 -7.20
N LEU A 180 33.97 8.97 -8.23
CA LEU A 180 33.83 7.76 -9.06
C LEU A 180 35.12 7.45 -9.83
N LYS A 181 35.87 8.48 -10.26
CA LYS A 181 37.22 8.36 -10.85
C LYS A 181 38.21 7.79 -9.84
N VAL A 182 38.21 8.30 -8.61
CA VAL A 182 39.07 7.81 -7.53
C VAL A 182 38.73 6.36 -7.15
N LEU A 183 37.46 5.97 -7.20
CA LEU A 183 37.00 4.60 -6.95
C LEU A 183 37.25 3.62 -8.12
N GLY A 184 37.80 4.10 -9.24
CA GLY A 184 38.17 3.26 -10.38
C GLY A 184 36.98 2.71 -11.17
N ILE A 185 35.80 3.33 -11.04
CA ILE A 185 34.62 2.93 -11.79
C ILE A 185 34.85 3.28 -13.27
N LYS A 186 34.75 2.29 -14.16
CA LYS A 186 34.86 2.52 -15.61
C LYS A 186 33.53 3.06 -16.17
N ASN A 187 33.59 3.81 -17.27
CA ASN A 187 32.40 4.39 -17.95
C ASN A 187 31.63 5.43 -17.11
N ILE A 188 32.36 6.27 -16.36
CA ILE A 188 31.79 7.28 -15.45
C ILE A 188 30.84 8.23 -16.19
N ALA A 189 31.18 8.64 -17.41
CA ALA A 189 30.30 9.46 -18.25
C ALA A 189 28.94 8.78 -18.50
N GLN A 190 28.92 7.48 -18.82
CA GLN A 190 27.67 6.73 -19.02
C GLN A 190 26.89 6.54 -17.71
N LEU A 191 27.57 6.42 -16.58
CA LEU A 191 26.93 6.35 -15.27
C LEU A 191 26.29 7.69 -14.88
N ILE A 192 26.99 8.80 -15.13
CA ILE A 192 26.51 10.16 -14.92
C ILE A 192 25.34 10.48 -15.85
N ASP A 193 25.43 10.13 -17.13
CA ASP A 193 24.35 10.30 -18.09
C ASP A 193 23.11 9.49 -17.69
N ARG A 194 23.30 8.26 -17.19
CA ARG A 194 22.20 7.46 -16.63
C ARG A 194 21.60 8.09 -15.38
N ILE A 195 22.42 8.61 -14.47
CA ILE A 195 21.94 9.31 -13.26
C ILE A 195 21.13 10.54 -13.66
N ARG A 196 21.60 11.33 -14.64
CA ARG A 196 20.91 12.53 -15.14
C ARG A 196 19.61 12.20 -15.88
N SER A 197 19.62 11.23 -16.78
CA SER A 197 18.39 10.81 -17.48
C SER A 197 17.37 10.22 -16.50
N THR A 198 17.84 9.56 -15.45
CA THR A 198 16.98 9.03 -14.39
C THR A 198 16.48 10.16 -13.49
N SER A 199 17.29 11.17 -13.17
CA SER A 199 16.90 12.29 -12.32
C SER A 199 15.81 13.16 -12.96
N GLU A 200 15.90 13.45 -14.26
CA GLU A 200 14.83 14.14 -15.00
C GLU A 200 13.53 13.32 -15.05
N GLY A 201 13.61 12.01 -15.28
CA GLY A 201 12.46 11.12 -15.24
C GLY A 201 11.82 11.03 -13.85
N LEU A 202 12.63 11.06 -12.79
CA LEU A 202 12.17 11.05 -11.39
C LEU A 202 11.45 12.34 -11.00
N LYS A 203 11.92 13.52 -11.47
CA LYS A 203 11.25 14.80 -11.20
C LYS A 203 9.77 14.75 -11.64
N ASN A 204 9.51 14.32 -12.87
CA ASN A 204 8.14 14.20 -13.38
C ASN A 204 7.32 13.09 -12.68
N ALA A 205 7.96 12.02 -12.23
CA ALA A 205 7.28 10.89 -11.56
C ALA A 205 6.75 11.25 -10.17
N PHE A 206 7.22 12.35 -9.58
CA PHE A 206 6.86 12.79 -8.23
C PHE A 206 5.88 13.96 -8.18
N GLU A 207 5.47 14.50 -9.32
CA GLU A 207 4.49 15.57 -9.46
C GLU A 207 3.04 15.05 -9.33
N ILE A 208 2.76 14.20 -8.35
CA ILE A 208 1.50 13.45 -8.26
C ILE A 208 0.36 14.30 -7.65
N PRO A 209 -0.88 14.14 -8.12
CA PRO A 209 -2.06 14.76 -7.51
C PRO A 209 -2.43 14.03 -6.20
N PRO A 210 -3.42 14.56 -5.45
CA PRO A 210 -4.07 13.81 -4.38
C PRO A 210 -4.61 12.46 -4.88
N ASP A 211 -4.69 11.48 -3.99
CA ASP A 211 -5.19 10.14 -4.31
C ASP A 211 -6.23 9.64 -3.32
N PHE A 212 -6.97 8.62 -3.73
CA PHE A 212 -8.03 8.04 -2.92
C PHE A 212 -7.55 7.05 -1.88
N ASP A 213 -6.30 6.61 -1.91
CA ASP A 213 -5.79 5.70 -0.88
C ASP A 213 -5.53 6.46 0.43
N ASP A 214 -4.75 7.54 0.37
CA ASP A 214 -4.48 8.40 1.52
C ASP A 214 -5.77 9.07 2.04
N THR A 215 -6.66 9.45 1.13
CA THR A 215 -7.96 10.04 1.46
C THR A 215 -8.83 9.10 2.28
N TYR A 216 -9.00 7.85 1.83
CA TYR A 216 -9.86 6.90 2.55
C TYR A 216 -9.18 6.24 3.74
N LEU A 217 -7.84 6.21 3.79
CA LEU A 217 -7.08 5.95 5.01
C LEU A 217 -7.42 6.99 6.09
N ASN A 218 -7.39 8.28 5.74
CA ASN A 218 -7.71 9.36 6.66
C ASN A 218 -9.18 9.33 7.12
N ILE A 219 -10.12 8.99 6.22
CA ILE A 219 -11.52 8.75 6.60
C ILE A 219 -11.62 7.59 7.61
N GLY A 220 -10.92 6.48 7.36
CA GLY A 220 -10.84 5.34 8.28
C GLY A 220 -10.27 5.70 9.65
N LEU A 221 -9.23 6.54 9.68
CA LEU A 221 -8.67 7.11 10.92
C LEU A 221 -9.73 7.93 11.67
N GLY A 222 -10.47 8.80 10.97
CA GLY A 222 -11.58 9.58 11.54
C GLY A 222 -12.67 8.71 12.18
N VAL A 223 -13.00 7.56 11.56
CA VAL A 223 -13.92 6.58 12.14
C VAL A 223 -13.39 6.02 13.46
N GLN A 224 -12.12 5.63 13.51
CA GLN A 224 -11.53 5.07 14.73
C GLN A 224 -11.42 6.11 15.84
N LEU A 225 -11.08 7.35 15.51
CA LEU A 225 -11.10 8.48 16.46
C LEU A 225 -12.51 8.73 16.99
N LYS A 226 -13.53 8.68 16.12
CA LYS A 226 -14.94 8.79 16.53
C LYS A 226 -15.34 7.66 17.50
N LEU A 227 -14.99 6.41 17.17
CA LEU A 227 -15.27 5.26 18.03
C LEU A 227 -14.61 5.37 19.41
N LEU A 228 -13.44 6.01 19.46
CA LEU A 228 -12.67 6.22 20.68
C LEU A 228 -12.80 7.65 21.23
N GLN A 229 -13.82 8.41 20.82
CA GLN A 229 -13.97 9.82 21.20
C GLN A 229 -14.08 10.03 22.71
N ASP A 230 -14.61 9.05 23.45
CA ASP A 230 -14.68 9.12 24.91
C ASP A 230 -13.29 9.05 25.56
N LYS A 231 -12.33 8.39 24.90
CA LYS A 231 -10.93 8.27 25.34
C LYS A 231 -10.05 9.40 24.77
N TYR A 232 -10.30 9.82 23.54
CA TYR A 232 -9.50 10.80 22.80
C TYR A 232 -10.35 11.95 22.20
N PRO A 233 -11.14 12.69 23.01
CA PRO A 233 -12.09 13.66 22.48
C PRO A 233 -11.42 14.80 21.72
N SER A 234 -10.25 15.25 22.19
CA SER A 234 -9.49 16.33 21.54
C SER A 234 -8.95 15.92 20.16
N LEU A 235 -8.54 14.66 20.00
CA LEU A 235 -8.01 14.15 18.73
C LEU A 235 -9.12 14.05 17.69
N TYR A 236 -10.28 13.50 18.07
CA TYR A 236 -11.43 13.44 17.17
C TYR A 236 -11.91 14.85 16.78
N PHE A 237 -12.02 15.76 17.75
CA PHE A 237 -12.43 17.14 17.45
C PHE A 237 -11.43 17.85 16.52
N ARG A 238 -10.13 17.63 16.70
CA ARG A 238 -9.10 18.21 15.82
C ARG A 238 -9.23 17.69 14.39
N TRP A 239 -9.30 16.37 14.22
CA TRP A 239 -9.54 15.74 12.92
C TRP A 239 -10.82 16.31 12.27
N LEU A 240 -11.90 16.46 13.04
CA LEU A 240 -13.18 16.97 12.52
C LEU A 240 -13.09 18.38 11.91
N GLN A 241 -12.20 19.26 12.39
CA GLN A 241 -12.13 20.66 11.95
C GLN A 241 -11.76 20.80 10.46
N THR A 242 -10.96 19.88 9.95
CA THR A 242 -10.35 19.87 8.61
C THR A 242 -10.94 18.79 7.71
N ASN A 243 -11.77 17.89 8.25
CA ASN A 243 -12.28 16.72 7.54
C ASN A 243 -13.81 16.66 7.48
N SER A 244 -14.52 17.79 7.54
CA SER A 244 -15.98 17.80 7.72
C SER A 244 -16.82 17.68 6.43
N ASN A 245 -16.26 17.96 5.25
CA ASN A 245 -17.02 18.02 3.99
C ASN A 245 -17.08 16.65 3.26
N MET A 246 -17.80 15.69 3.83
CA MET A 246 -17.95 14.33 3.26
C MET A 246 -18.67 14.30 1.90
N LYS A 247 -19.64 15.21 1.71
CA LYS A 247 -20.34 15.33 0.43
C LYS A 247 -19.35 15.59 -0.71
N LYS A 248 -18.40 16.51 -0.51
CA LYS A 248 -17.41 16.85 -1.53
C LYS A 248 -16.52 15.66 -1.89
N ILE A 249 -16.10 14.85 -0.91
CA ILE A 249 -15.32 13.64 -1.23
C ILE A 249 -16.12 12.67 -2.07
N ILE A 250 -17.38 12.41 -1.75
CA ILE A 250 -18.22 11.52 -2.55
C ILE A 250 -18.39 12.06 -3.97
N ASP A 251 -18.60 13.37 -4.13
CA ASP A 251 -18.67 14.02 -5.43
C ASP A 251 -17.36 13.85 -6.23
N LEU A 252 -16.20 13.99 -5.59
CA LEU A 252 -14.88 13.80 -6.22
C LEU A 252 -14.62 12.33 -6.59
N THR A 253 -14.93 11.38 -5.70
CA THR A 253 -14.78 9.94 -5.95
C THR A 253 -15.63 9.51 -7.14
N LEU A 254 -16.87 9.98 -7.23
CA LEU A 254 -17.73 9.71 -8.39
C LEU A 254 -17.24 10.41 -9.66
N ARG A 255 -16.75 11.65 -9.56
CA ARG A 255 -16.22 12.42 -10.70
C ARG A 255 -15.04 11.72 -11.37
N TYR A 256 -14.11 11.18 -10.58
CA TYR A 256 -12.86 10.60 -11.06
C TYR A 256 -12.91 9.08 -11.28
N SER A 257 -14.02 8.43 -10.90
CA SER A 257 -14.24 7.00 -11.14
C SER A 257 -14.27 6.63 -12.62
N TYR A 258 -13.73 5.45 -12.92
CA TYR A 258 -13.75 4.85 -14.24
C TYR A 258 -15.13 4.24 -14.55
N ARG A 259 -15.68 4.56 -15.72
CA ARG A 259 -16.99 4.13 -16.22
C ARG A 259 -16.84 3.71 -17.69
N PRO A 260 -16.63 2.43 -17.99
CA PRO A 260 -16.33 1.95 -19.34
C PRO A 260 -17.38 2.35 -20.39
N SER A 261 -18.66 2.34 -20.02
CA SER A 261 -19.76 2.70 -20.92
C SER A 261 -20.09 4.20 -20.93
N SER A 262 -19.35 5.04 -20.21
CA SER A 262 -19.62 6.48 -20.20
C SER A 262 -19.34 7.10 -21.58
N PRO A 263 -20.16 8.06 -22.03
CA PRO A 263 -19.86 8.81 -23.26
C PRO A 263 -18.74 9.84 -23.07
N TYR A 264 -18.31 10.10 -21.83
CA TYR A 264 -17.32 11.13 -21.50
C TYR A 264 -15.91 10.56 -21.41
N LEU A 265 -14.96 11.16 -22.13
CA LEU A 265 -13.55 10.74 -22.14
C LEU A 265 -12.92 10.71 -20.75
N ASP A 266 -13.23 11.71 -19.92
CA ASP A 266 -12.74 11.81 -18.54
C ASP A 266 -13.14 10.63 -17.64
N GLN A 267 -14.16 9.86 -18.03
CA GLN A 267 -14.68 8.75 -17.26
C GLN A 267 -14.45 7.41 -17.94
N ASN A 268 -14.42 7.36 -19.28
CA ASN A 268 -14.34 6.09 -20.02
C ASN A 268 -12.93 5.77 -20.53
N THR A 269 -11.93 6.62 -20.28
CA THR A 269 -10.56 6.41 -20.72
C THR A 269 -9.66 6.05 -19.53
N ILE A 270 -8.89 4.96 -19.66
CA ILE A 270 -8.06 4.43 -18.57
C ILE A 270 -6.69 3.97 -19.06
N ASP A 271 -5.73 3.88 -18.14
CA ASP A 271 -4.40 3.30 -18.37
C ASP A 271 -4.49 1.94 -19.11
N PRO A 272 -3.76 1.76 -20.23
CA PRO A 272 -3.78 0.52 -21.00
C PRO A 272 -3.40 -0.73 -20.19
N ARG A 273 -2.54 -0.59 -19.18
CA ARG A 273 -2.16 -1.68 -18.27
C ARG A 273 -3.34 -2.11 -17.43
N THR A 274 -4.08 -1.13 -16.91
CA THR A 274 -5.31 -1.36 -16.16
C THR A 274 -6.31 -2.13 -17.03
N TYR A 275 -6.59 -1.64 -18.23
CA TYR A 275 -7.51 -2.33 -19.15
C TYR A 275 -7.03 -3.76 -19.47
N PHE A 276 -5.74 -3.96 -19.74
CA PHE A 276 -5.18 -5.26 -20.09
C PHE A 276 -5.48 -6.35 -19.04
N TRP A 277 -5.24 -6.09 -17.76
CA TRP A 277 -5.42 -7.12 -16.72
C TRP A 277 -6.91 -7.34 -16.36
N MET A 278 -7.74 -6.29 -16.42
CA MET A 278 -9.14 -6.35 -15.99
C MET A 278 -10.16 -6.46 -17.13
N ARG A 279 -9.72 -6.58 -18.39
CA ARG A 279 -10.61 -6.54 -19.58
C ARG A 279 -11.83 -7.44 -19.47
N ASP A 280 -11.66 -8.69 -19.03
CA ASP A 280 -12.76 -9.63 -18.91
C ASP A 280 -13.77 -9.20 -17.85
N PHE A 281 -13.31 -8.61 -16.75
CA PHE A 281 -14.20 -8.03 -15.76
C PHE A 281 -15.04 -6.90 -16.38
N ILE A 282 -14.43 -6.04 -17.20
CA ILE A 282 -15.13 -4.95 -17.89
C ILE A 282 -16.14 -5.48 -18.91
N ARG A 283 -15.78 -6.50 -19.70
CA ARG A 283 -16.68 -7.17 -20.64
C ARG A 283 -17.95 -7.67 -19.93
N ASP A 284 -17.76 -8.31 -18.78
CA ASP A 284 -18.83 -8.94 -18.03
C ASP A 284 -19.62 -7.91 -17.18
N ASN A 285 -19.06 -6.71 -16.96
CA ASN A 285 -19.63 -5.63 -16.14
C ASN A 285 -19.53 -4.25 -16.83
N PRO A 286 -20.18 -4.05 -17.99
CA PRO A 286 -20.00 -2.83 -18.80
C PRO A 286 -20.51 -1.55 -18.09
N GLN A 287 -21.46 -1.69 -17.16
CA GLN A 287 -22.03 -0.58 -16.38
C GLN A 287 -21.31 -0.35 -15.04
N ALA A 288 -20.14 -0.98 -14.83
CA ALA A 288 -19.38 -0.80 -13.61
C ALA A 288 -18.95 0.66 -13.43
N ILE A 289 -18.97 1.12 -12.18
CA ILE A 289 -18.29 2.34 -11.74
C ILE A 289 -17.15 1.88 -10.84
N ILE A 290 -15.91 2.22 -11.17
CA ILE A 290 -14.73 1.66 -10.50
C ILE A 290 -13.87 2.79 -9.97
N VAL A 291 -13.46 2.68 -8.71
CA VAL A 291 -12.51 3.60 -8.10
C VAL A 291 -11.20 3.61 -8.89
N THR A 292 -10.72 4.80 -9.19
CA THR A 292 -9.38 5.03 -9.74
C THR A 292 -8.44 5.50 -8.64
N THR A 293 -7.14 5.55 -8.91
CA THR A 293 -6.15 5.93 -7.90
C THR A 293 -6.17 7.44 -7.62
N TRP A 294 -6.12 8.26 -8.67
CA TRP A 294 -5.85 9.69 -8.57
C TRP A 294 -7.14 10.53 -8.58
N ALA A 295 -7.16 11.62 -7.80
CA ALA A 295 -8.24 12.61 -7.83
C ALA A 295 -8.04 13.64 -8.95
N GLN A 296 -7.89 13.17 -10.18
CA GLN A 296 -7.69 13.99 -11.38
C GLN A 296 -8.22 13.26 -12.63
N ASN A 297 -8.64 14.00 -13.66
CA ASN A 297 -9.04 13.45 -14.97
C ASN A 297 -8.22 14.03 -16.14
N ILE A 298 -8.52 13.58 -17.37
CA ILE A 298 -7.81 13.98 -18.59
C ILE A 298 -7.95 15.48 -18.84
N THR A 299 -9.15 16.03 -18.72
CA THR A 299 -9.38 17.47 -18.92
C THR A 299 -8.55 18.32 -17.96
N GLU A 300 -8.45 17.90 -16.69
CA GLU A 300 -7.70 18.62 -15.67
C GLU A 300 -6.19 18.53 -15.87
N VAL A 301 -5.65 17.35 -16.14
CA VAL A 301 -4.18 17.15 -16.29
C VAL A 301 -3.60 17.99 -17.43
N ARG A 302 -4.36 18.27 -18.48
CA ARG A 302 -3.94 19.15 -19.60
C ARG A 302 -3.53 20.55 -19.14
N THR A 303 -4.12 21.02 -18.05
CA THR A 303 -3.82 22.34 -17.47
C THR A 303 -2.94 22.23 -16.23
N ALA A 304 -3.14 21.19 -15.41
CA ALA A 304 -2.45 21.01 -14.15
C ALA A 304 -1.00 20.51 -14.33
N ALA A 305 -0.68 19.82 -15.42
CA ALA A 305 0.70 19.40 -15.72
C ALA A 305 1.66 20.58 -15.88
N GLN A 306 1.19 21.74 -16.36
CA GLN A 306 1.98 22.98 -16.42
C GLN A 306 2.25 23.58 -15.04
N LYS A 307 1.57 23.08 -14.01
CA LYS A 307 1.69 23.46 -12.61
C LYS A 307 2.30 22.34 -11.76
N CYS A 308 3.00 21.39 -12.40
CA CYS A 308 3.63 20.26 -11.72
C CYS A 308 2.65 19.41 -10.88
N ILE A 309 1.41 19.25 -11.38
CA ILE A 309 0.39 18.38 -10.79
C ILE A 309 -0.19 17.48 -11.89
N ARG A 310 0.31 16.26 -12.01
CA ARG A 310 -0.04 15.33 -13.08
C ARG A 310 -0.17 13.89 -12.59
N MET A 311 -1.22 13.20 -13.04
CA MET A 311 -1.26 11.74 -12.95
C MET A 311 -0.01 11.13 -13.61
N PRO A 312 0.59 10.08 -13.05
CA PRO A 312 1.62 9.31 -13.73
C PRO A 312 1.16 8.90 -15.14
N PHE A 313 1.98 9.21 -16.15
CA PHE A 313 1.66 9.02 -17.58
C PHE A 313 0.40 9.76 -18.07
N ASN A 314 0.01 10.83 -17.37
CA ASN A 314 -1.12 11.72 -17.69
C ASN A 314 -2.47 11.00 -17.81
N LEU A 315 -2.60 9.84 -17.17
CA LEU A 315 -3.80 9.02 -17.26
C LEU A 315 -4.06 8.30 -15.93
N ASN A 316 -5.33 8.19 -15.57
CA ASN A 316 -5.70 7.51 -14.35
C ASN A 316 -5.63 5.99 -14.52
N ASN A 317 -5.48 5.28 -13.41
CA ASN A 317 -5.41 3.82 -13.37
C ASN A 317 -6.29 3.28 -12.24
N VAL A 318 -6.53 1.97 -12.29
CA VAL A 318 -7.18 1.23 -11.20
C VAL A 318 -6.13 0.34 -10.56
N ASP A 319 -5.85 0.60 -9.27
CA ASP A 319 -5.12 -0.30 -8.38
C ASP A 319 -6.11 -0.97 -7.41
N VAL A 320 -6.10 -2.30 -7.37
CA VAL A 320 -7.08 -3.06 -6.56
C VAL A 320 -6.87 -2.89 -5.06
N THR A 321 -5.67 -2.51 -4.63
CA THR A 321 -5.34 -2.20 -3.23
C THR A 321 -5.98 -0.88 -2.81
N VAL A 322 -5.89 0.14 -3.67
CA VAL A 322 -6.59 1.42 -3.48
C VAL A 322 -8.10 1.17 -3.41
N GLY A 323 -8.64 0.41 -4.37
CA GLY A 323 -10.05 0.03 -4.36
C GLY A 323 -10.48 -0.66 -3.06
N ALA A 324 -9.63 -1.55 -2.51
CA ALA A 324 -9.90 -2.22 -1.25
C ALA A 324 -9.92 -1.25 -0.05
N ASN A 325 -9.02 -0.27 -0.01
CA ASN A 325 -9.01 0.74 1.04
C ASN A 325 -10.21 1.70 0.93
N VAL A 326 -10.59 2.11 -0.29
CA VAL A 326 -11.78 2.94 -0.50
C VAL A 326 -13.05 2.23 -0.06
N VAL A 327 -13.21 0.95 -0.42
CA VAL A 327 -14.34 0.12 0.04
C VAL A 327 -14.35 0.03 1.56
N TYR A 328 -13.19 -0.16 2.21
CA TYR A 328 -13.08 -0.15 3.67
C TYR A 328 -13.48 1.20 4.28
N GLY A 329 -12.99 2.32 3.73
CA GLY A 329 -13.30 3.67 4.20
C GLY A 329 -14.79 4.01 4.07
N ILE A 330 -15.43 3.67 2.95
CA ILE A 330 -16.89 3.83 2.76
C ILE A 330 -17.66 2.97 3.77
N THR A 331 -17.29 1.70 3.92
CA THR A 331 -17.96 0.77 4.83
C THR A 331 -17.89 1.28 6.26
N SER A 332 -16.70 1.65 6.71
CA SER A 332 -16.47 2.14 8.06
C SER A 332 -17.19 3.47 8.32
N ALA A 333 -17.14 4.43 7.38
CA ALA A 333 -17.82 5.71 7.52
C ALA A 333 -19.34 5.55 7.66
N ILE A 334 -19.96 4.68 6.86
CA ILE A 334 -21.41 4.43 6.93
C ILE A 334 -21.78 3.64 8.19
N MET A 335 -21.06 2.56 8.49
CA MET A 335 -21.40 1.66 9.60
C MET A 335 -21.25 2.30 10.98
N TYR A 336 -20.40 3.31 11.08
CA TYR A 336 -20.15 4.07 12.30
C TYR A 336 -20.65 5.52 12.22
N ASP A 337 -21.46 5.83 11.22
CA ASP A 337 -22.20 7.10 11.06
C ASP A 337 -21.31 8.35 11.05
N LEU A 338 -20.14 8.28 10.42
CA LEU A 338 -19.20 9.39 10.36
C LEU A 338 -19.80 10.54 9.54
N LEU A 339 -20.14 11.67 10.19
CA LEU A 339 -20.56 12.92 9.54
C LEU A 339 -21.66 12.74 8.50
N ASP A 340 -22.67 11.94 8.84
CA ASP A 340 -23.83 11.67 7.98
C ASP A 340 -23.44 11.13 6.59
N PHE A 341 -22.30 10.43 6.46
CA PHE A 341 -21.82 9.87 5.19
C PHE A 341 -22.91 9.06 4.45
N LYS A 342 -23.76 8.37 5.21
CA LYS A 342 -24.89 7.58 4.71
C LYS A 342 -25.88 8.41 3.87
N ASP A 343 -26.06 9.69 4.18
CA ASP A 343 -27.02 10.58 3.50
C ASP A 343 -26.59 10.89 2.06
N TYR A 344 -25.30 10.71 1.77
CA TYR A 344 -24.70 10.93 0.46
C TYR A 344 -24.45 9.61 -0.30
N PHE A 345 -24.79 8.45 0.28
CA PHE A 345 -24.59 7.12 -0.31
C PHE A 345 -25.67 6.77 -1.36
N ASN A 346 -25.72 7.59 -2.42
CA ASN A 346 -26.67 7.51 -3.52
C ASN A 346 -26.45 6.27 -4.42
N GLN A 347 -27.32 6.08 -5.43
CA GLN A 347 -27.30 4.90 -6.30
C GLN A 347 -25.97 4.73 -7.08
N ASP A 348 -25.37 5.82 -7.54
CA ASP A 348 -24.07 5.78 -8.23
C ASP A 348 -22.97 5.33 -7.25
N MET A 349 -23.00 5.83 -6.02
CA MET A 349 -22.05 5.46 -4.98
C MET A 349 -22.21 4.00 -4.54
N GLN A 350 -23.45 3.51 -4.46
CA GLN A 350 -23.74 2.09 -4.22
C GLN A 350 -23.24 1.20 -5.38
N THR A 351 -23.39 1.67 -6.61
CA THR A 351 -22.89 0.97 -7.80
C THR A 351 -21.36 0.93 -7.78
N LEU A 352 -20.70 2.05 -7.48
CA LEU A 352 -19.25 2.13 -7.33
C LEU A 352 -18.74 1.17 -6.26
N TYR A 353 -19.36 1.21 -5.08
CA TYR A 353 -19.02 0.36 -3.94
C TYR A 353 -19.12 -1.12 -4.30
N LEU A 354 -20.23 -1.54 -4.92
CA LEU A 354 -20.44 -2.92 -5.34
C LEU A 354 -19.49 -3.36 -6.46
N SER A 355 -19.31 -2.53 -7.49
CA SER A 355 -18.45 -2.83 -8.64
C SER A 355 -16.99 -2.95 -8.22
N THR A 356 -16.52 -2.06 -7.33
CA THR A 356 -15.16 -2.11 -6.78
C THR A 356 -14.96 -3.34 -5.89
N ALA A 357 -15.92 -3.66 -5.01
CA ALA A 357 -15.90 -4.90 -4.23
C ALA A 357 -15.93 -6.16 -5.12
N SER A 358 -16.67 -6.10 -6.24
CA SER A 358 -16.73 -7.18 -7.22
C SER A 358 -15.41 -7.36 -7.96
N LEU A 359 -14.73 -6.27 -8.30
CA LEU A 359 -13.40 -6.31 -8.88
C LEU A 359 -12.39 -6.92 -7.90
N ILE A 360 -12.42 -6.53 -6.62
CA ILE A 360 -11.56 -7.11 -5.58
C ILE A 360 -11.74 -8.63 -5.51
N ALA A 361 -12.99 -9.09 -5.39
CA ALA A 361 -13.28 -10.51 -5.32
C ALA A 361 -12.88 -11.26 -6.59
N TRP A 362 -13.13 -10.66 -7.76
CA TRP A 362 -12.73 -11.22 -9.05
C TRP A 362 -11.21 -11.33 -9.17
N SER A 363 -10.46 -10.31 -8.72
CA SER A 363 -9.00 -10.29 -8.72
C SER A 363 -8.42 -11.38 -7.83
N ILE A 364 -9.00 -11.64 -6.66
CA ILE A 364 -8.56 -12.75 -5.80
C ILE A 364 -8.82 -14.10 -6.49
N LYS A 365 -10.05 -14.32 -6.98
CA LYS A 365 -10.47 -15.60 -7.60
C LYS A 365 -9.71 -15.95 -8.87
N ASN A 366 -9.26 -14.94 -9.62
CA ASN A 366 -8.56 -15.11 -10.88
C ASN A 366 -7.06 -14.82 -10.77
N SER A 367 -6.50 -14.79 -9.55
CA SER A 367 -5.08 -14.52 -9.28
C SER A 367 -4.56 -13.25 -9.99
N MET A 368 -5.38 -12.19 -10.02
CA MET A 368 -5.10 -10.92 -10.72
C MET A 368 -4.69 -11.13 -12.19
N LYS A 369 -5.21 -12.20 -12.81
CA LYS A 369 -4.82 -12.75 -14.11
C LYS A 369 -3.31 -12.87 -14.33
N ASN A 370 -2.60 -13.34 -13.31
CA ASN A 370 -1.15 -13.55 -13.30
C ASN A 370 -0.35 -12.29 -13.63
N ARG A 371 -0.94 -11.10 -13.44
CA ARG A 371 -0.33 -9.78 -13.61
C ARG A 371 -0.51 -8.93 -12.35
N PRO A 372 -0.04 -9.40 -11.17
CA PRO A 372 -0.12 -8.64 -9.93
C PRO A 372 0.60 -7.29 -10.04
N ASP A 373 1.63 -7.19 -10.89
CA ASP A 373 2.33 -5.95 -11.21
C ASP A 373 1.45 -4.88 -11.86
N LEU A 374 0.37 -5.28 -12.55
CA LEU A 374 -0.59 -4.36 -13.18
C LEU A 374 -1.86 -4.17 -12.35
N ALA A 375 -2.26 -5.17 -11.56
CA ALA A 375 -3.40 -5.05 -10.67
C ALA A 375 -3.06 -4.23 -9.41
N GLN A 376 -1.82 -4.36 -8.93
CA GLN A 376 -1.27 -3.67 -7.76
C GLN A 376 -0.11 -2.76 -8.18
N VAL A 377 -0.41 -1.81 -9.07
CA VAL A 377 0.55 -0.92 -9.71
C VAL A 377 1.45 -0.21 -8.70
N TYR A 378 0.90 0.24 -7.57
CA TYR A 378 1.63 0.96 -6.53
C TYR A 378 1.89 0.13 -5.27
N TYR A 379 1.02 -0.84 -4.97
CA TYR A 379 1.04 -1.59 -3.70
C TYR A 379 1.37 -3.07 -3.91
N PRO A 380 2.61 -3.42 -4.26
CA PRO A 380 2.97 -4.74 -4.76
C PRO A 380 2.78 -5.85 -3.72
N SER A 381 2.61 -5.51 -2.44
CA SER A 381 2.35 -6.52 -1.42
C SER A 381 0.94 -7.09 -1.52
N HIS A 382 0.85 -8.38 -1.80
CA HIS A 382 -0.44 -9.09 -1.86
C HIS A 382 -1.13 -9.10 -0.48
N TYR A 383 -0.34 -9.15 0.59
CA TYR A 383 -0.84 -9.19 1.96
C TYR A 383 -1.54 -7.88 2.36
N ASN A 384 -1.07 -6.71 1.90
CA ASN A 384 -1.78 -5.45 2.14
C ASN A 384 -3.15 -5.41 1.47
N PHE A 385 -3.22 -5.82 0.21
CA PHE A 385 -4.48 -5.90 -0.53
C PHE A 385 -5.50 -6.80 0.16
N LEU A 386 -5.09 -7.99 0.58
CA LEU A 386 -5.96 -8.91 1.31
C LEU A 386 -6.34 -8.37 2.70
N TRP A 387 -5.43 -7.66 3.38
CA TRP A 387 -5.74 -7.08 4.68
C TRP A 387 -6.83 -6.02 4.59
N TYR A 388 -6.75 -5.10 3.62
CA TYR A 388 -7.76 -4.04 3.46
C TYR A 388 -9.17 -4.61 3.18
N GLY A 389 -9.26 -5.62 2.31
CA GLY A 389 -10.55 -6.28 2.06
C GLY A 389 -11.06 -7.09 3.26
N SER A 390 -10.17 -7.72 4.05
CA SER A 390 -10.56 -8.43 5.27
C SER A 390 -11.16 -7.51 6.33
N ARG A 391 -10.69 -6.25 6.43
CA ARG A 391 -11.25 -5.25 7.36
C ARG A 391 -12.67 -4.84 6.98
N THR A 392 -12.96 -4.76 5.68
CA THR A 392 -14.34 -4.56 5.19
C THR A 392 -15.24 -5.72 5.63
N LEU A 393 -14.79 -6.95 5.38
CA LEU A 393 -15.54 -8.16 5.76
C LEU A 393 -15.80 -8.19 7.28
N PHE A 394 -14.80 -7.89 8.10
CA PHE A 394 -14.93 -7.84 9.55
C PHE A 394 -16.02 -6.87 10.02
N ILE A 395 -16.08 -5.66 9.46
CA ILE A 395 -17.10 -4.67 9.82
C ILE A 395 -18.50 -5.14 9.41
N LEU A 396 -18.64 -5.73 8.22
CA LEU A 396 -19.92 -6.27 7.74
C LEU A 396 -20.39 -7.45 8.58
N GLU A 397 -19.48 -8.34 8.98
CA GLU A 397 -19.76 -9.44 9.90
C GLU A 397 -20.25 -8.93 11.27
N LEU A 398 -19.55 -7.95 11.83
CA LEU A 398 -19.95 -7.31 13.08
C LEU A 398 -21.36 -6.72 13.00
N ALA A 399 -21.69 -6.06 11.89
CA ALA A 399 -23.02 -5.50 11.65
C ALA A 399 -24.11 -6.58 11.69
N ARG A 400 -23.85 -7.73 11.06
CA ARG A 400 -24.79 -8.86 11.00
C ARG A 400 -25.00 -9.48 12.38
N HIS A 401 -23.93 -9.71 13.14
CA HIS A 401 -24.03 -10.23 14.50
C HIS A 401 -24.75 -9.26 15.46
N GLN A 402 -24.61 -7.95 15.23
CA GLN A 402 -25.34 -6.92 15.95
C GLN A 402 -26.77 -6.69 15.43
N GLN A 403 -27.21 -7.43 14.41
CA GLN A 403 -28.51 -7.27 13.75
C GLN A 403 -28.77 -5.82 13.29
N LYS A 404 -27.71 -5.10 12.90
CA LYS A 404 -27.83 -3.75 12.37
C LYS A 404 -28.52 -3.78 11.02
N VAL A 405 -29.44 -2.85 10.81
CA VAL A 405 -30.05 -2.61 9.50
C VAL A 405 -29.01 -1.92 8.61
N VAL A 406 -28.71 -2.52 7.47
CA VAL A 406 -27.74 -2.03 6.49
C VAL A 406 -28.36 -1.97 5.09
N PRO A 407 -27.87 -1.11 4.18
CA PRO A 407 -28.31 -1.11 2.79
C PRO A 407 -28.13 -2.48 2.12
N ASP A 408 -29.01 -2.85 1.19
CA ASP A 408 -28.96 -4.16 0.51
C ASP A 408 -27.63 -4.45 -0.17
N VAL A 409 -26.97 -3.40 -0.69
CA VAL A 409 -25.66 -3.52 -1.31
C VAL A 409 -24.59 -4.02 -0.34
N PHE A 410 -24.71 -3.74 0.96
CA PHE A 410 -23.78 -4.26 1.99
C PHE A 410 -23.96 -5.76 2.18
N ASN A 411 -25.18 -6.29 2.11
CA ASN A 411 -25.42 -7.73 2.16
C ASN A 411 -24.81 -8.43 0.93
N ARG A 412 -24.91 -7.84 -0.25
CA ARG A 412 -24.30 -8.37 -1.48
C ARG A 412 -22.78 -8.39 -1.40
N VAL A 413 -22.17 -7.29 -0.94
CA VAL A 413 -20.72 -7.21 -0.74
C VAL A 413 -20.26 -8.17 0.35
N TYR A 414 -21.01 -8.29 1.45
CA TYR A 414 -20.74 -9.27 2.49
C TYR A 414 -20.68 -10.69 1.90
N SER A 415 -21.73 -11.15 1.21
CA SER A 415 -21.75 -12.50 0.62
C SER A 415 -20.57 -12.71 -0.33
N LEU A 416 -20.28 -11.72 -1.16
CA LEU A 416 -19.18 -11.82 -2.12
C LEU A 416 -17.81 -11.94 -1.45
N LEU A 417 -17.53 -11.07 -0.48
CA LEU A 417 -16.26 -11.06 0.23
C LEU A 417 -16.15 -12.25 1.19
N SER A 418 -17.23 -12.61 1.90
CA SER A 418 -17.22 -13.77 2.80
C SER A 418 -16.90 -15.05 2.05
N ASP A 419 -17.52 -15.26 0.89
CA ASP A 419 -17.26 -16.43 0.06
C ASP A 419 -15.79 -16.43 -0.38
N THR A 420 -15.35 -15.32 -0.97
CA THR A 420 -13.97 -15.19 -1.52
C THR A 420 -12.90 -15.36 -0.45
N TYR A 421 -13.06 -14.74 0.72
CA TYR A 421 -12.07 -14.82 1.79
C TYR A 421 -12.08 -16.20 2.47
N ARG A 422 -13.24 -16.83 2.59
CA ARG A 422 -13.37 -18.16 3.22
C ARG A 422 -13.10 -19.33 2.27
N SER A 423 -12.84 -19.07 0.98
CA SER A 423 -12.35 -20.06 0.02
C SER A 423 -10.97 -19.72 -0.52
N ASP A 424 -10.87 -18.67 -1.32
CA ASP A 424 -9.73 -18.40 -2.20
C ASP A 424 -8.55 -17.80 -1.42
N VAL A 425 -8.82 -16.93 -0.44
CA VAL A 425 -7.77 -16.37 0.43
C VAL A 425 -7.17 -17.43 1.35
N VAL A 426 -7.99 -18.34 1.89
CA VAL A 426 -7.46 -19.46 2.69
C VAL A 426 -6.59 -20.36 1.82
N LYS A 427 -7.03 -20.68 0.61
CA LYS A 427 -6.23 -21.45 -0.35
C LYS A 427 -4.90 -20.75 -0.65
N PHE A 428 -4.92 -19.44 -0.90
CA PHE A 428 -3.70 -18.65 -1.09
C PHE A 428 -2.71 -18.85 0.07
N PHE A 429 -3.16 -18.76 1.32
CA PHE A 429 -2.26 -18.98 2.47
C PHE A 429 -1.82 -20.43 2.64
N GLN A 430 -2.63 -21.41 2.26
CA GLN A 430 -2.22 -22.82 2.27
C GLN A 430 -1.12 -23.09 1.23
N ASP A 431 -1.24 -22.47 0.06
CA ASP A 431 -0.30 -22.62 -1.05
C ASP A 431 1.02 -21.85 -0.81
N ASN A 432 0.97 -20.76 -0.04
CA ASN A 432 2.12 -19.87 0.18
C ASN A 432 2.79 -19.98 1.56
N VAL A 433 2.29 -20.85 2.45
CA VAL A 433 2.97 -21.09 3.74
C VAL A 433 4.33 -21.74 3.50
N ARG A 434 5.37 -21.24 4.18
CA ARG A 434 6.73 -21.76 4.08
C ARG A 434 6.84 -23.20 4.58
N SER A 435 8.00 -23.80 4.35
CA SER A 435 8.30 -25.18 4.76
C SER A 435 8.20 -25.41 6.27
N ASP A 436 8.33 -24.35 7.09
CA ASP A 436 8.11 -24.37 8.53
C ASP A 436 6.61 -24.40 8.94
N LYS A 437 5.70 -24.33 7.97
CA LYS A 437 4.24 -24.35 8.15
C LYS A 437 3.70 -23.26 9.08
N SER A 438 4.46 -22.18 9.24
CA SER A 438 4.19 -21.14 10.24
C SER A 438 4.44 -19.73 9.73
N SER A 439 5.37 -19.53 8.80
CA SER A 439 5.73 -18.21 8.27
C SER A 439 5.41 -18.04 6.78
N TYR A 440 5.38 -16.78 6.38
CA TYR A 440 4.99 -16.32 5.05
C TYR A 440 5.99 -15.29 4.56
N ASP A 441 6.39 -15.38 3.30
CA ASP A 441 7.16 -14.36 2.60
C ASP A 441 6.28 -13.73 1.52
N ASP A 442 6.57 -12.49 1.13
CA ASP A 442 6.05 -11.92 -0.10
C ASP A 442 7.11 -12.02 -1.20
N PHE A 443 7.95 -11.00 -1.38
CA PHE A 443 8.98 -11.02 -2.42
C PHE A 443 10.33 -10.40 -2.02
N LEU A 444 10.44 -9.67 -0.92
CA LEU A 444 11.72 -9.08 -0.51
C LEU A 444 12.67 -10.18 -0.01
N GLY A 445 13.78 -10.32 -0.75
CA GLY A 445 14.89 -11.27 -0.50
C GLY A 445 14.55 -12.75 -0.53
N VAL A 446 13.42 -13.12 -1.14
CA VAL A 446 13.08 -14.54 -1.39
C VAL A 446 13.96 -15.16 -2.48
N ASN A 447 14.55 -14.34 -3.36
CA ASN A 447 15.42 -14.77 -4.47
C ASN A 447 16.91 -14.45 -4.24
N ASP A 448 17.32 -14.14 -3.02
CA ASP A 448 18.73 -13.88 -2.72
C ASP A 448 19.58 -15.14 -2.86
N THR A 449 20.85 -14.95 -3.22
CA THR A 449 21.85 -16.00 -3.37
C THR A 449 23.11 -15.67 -2.57
N ASN A 450 23.86 -16.71 -2.23
CA ASN A 450 25.17 -16.56 -1.62
C ASN A 450 26.26 -16.23 -2.67
N ILE A 451 27.51 -16.04 -2.23
CA ILE A 451 28.65 -15.74 -3.12
C ILE A 451 28.95 -16.82 -4.19
N PHE A 452 28.31 -18.00 -4.10
CA PHE A 452 28.45 -19.10 -5.05
C PHE A 452 27.19 -19.26 -5.92
N GLY A 453 26.23 -18.32 -5.87
CA GLY A 453 24.98 -18.36 -6.62
C GLY A 453 23.95 -19.37 -6.09
N LYS A 454 24.17 -19.96 -4.91
CA LYS A 454 23.18 -20.86 -4.28
C LYS A 454 22.12 -20.02 -3.57
N SER A 455 20.84 -20.37 -3.78
CA SER A 455 19.71 -19.74 -3.10
C SER A 455 19.89 -19.71 -1.58
N GLU A 456 19.82 -18.51 -1.01
CA GLU A 456 19.92 -18.21 0.42
C GLU A 456 18.93 -17.08 0.76
N PRO A 457 17.62 -17.37 0.83
CA PRO A 457 16.59 -16.36 0.97
C PRO A 457 16.68 -15.68 2.34
N THR A 458 16.78 -14.35 2.34
CA THR A 458 16.90 -13.57 3.57
C THR A 458 15.55 -13.10 4.12
N GLY A 459 14.51 -13.04 3.27
CA GLY A 459 13.10 -12.88 3.65
C GLY A 459 12.83 -11.63 4.49
N GLU A 460 13.16 -10.44 3.96
CA GLU A 460 13.07 -9.20 4.74
C GLU A 460 11.65 -8.71 4.95
N ASP A 461 10.65 -9.22 4.22
CA ASP A 461 9.23 -8.96 4.48
C ASP A 461 8.54 -10.05 5.32
N ARG A 462 9.28 -11.09 5.77
CA ARG A 462 8.69 -12.26 6.44
C ARG A 462 7.89 -11.90 7.69
N ILE A 463 8.38 -10.96 8.50
CA ILE A 463 7.66 -10.49 9.69
C ILE A 463 6.34 -9.84 9.29
N PHE A 464 6.39 -8.97 8.29
CA PHE A 464 5.23 -8.23 7.80
C PHE A 464 4.17 -9.18 7.22
N SER A 465 4.56 -10.04 6.28
CA SER A 465 3.66 -10.98 5.61
C SER A 465 3.05 -11.96 6.60
N THR A 466 3.84 -12.47 7.56
CA THR A 466 3.32 -13.38 8.60
C THR A 466 2.33 -12.68 9.54
N ALA A 467 2.62 -11.45 9.96
CA ALA A 467 1.70 -10.65 10.79
C ALA A 467 0.40 -10.33 10.04
N GLN A 468 0.49 -9.93 8.78
CA GLN A 468 -0.70 -9.65 7.96
C GLN A 468 -1.54 -10.90 7.74
N THR A 469 -0.94 -12.07 7.49
CA THR A 469 -1.70 -13.34 7.43
C THR A 469 -2.55 -13.55 8.68
N VAL A 470 -1.99 -13.32 9.88
CA VAL A 470 -2.75 -13.44 11.12
C VAL A 470 -3.90 -12.43 11.18
N ASN A 471 -3.62 -11.15 10.89
CA ASN A 471 -4.66 -10.10 10.88
C ASN A 471 -5.79 -10.42 9.91
N ILE A 472 -5.47 -10.88 8.69
CA ILE A 472 -6.43 -11.25 7.64
C ILE A 472 -7.29 -12.43 8.09
N LEU A 473 -6.67 -13.50 8.60
CA LEU A 473 -7.36 -14.69 9.04
C LEU A 473 -8.29 -14.40 10.22
N ILE A 474 -7.84 -13.62 11.20
CA ILE A 474 -8.69 -13.22 12.32
C ILE A 474 -9.85 -12.34 11.83
N ALA A 475 -9.58 -11.31 11.02
CA ALA A 475 -10.62 -10.41 10.51
C ALA A 475 -11.69 -11.14 9.65
N SER A 476 -11.30 -12.21 8.95
CA SER A 476 -12.21 -12.96 8.05
C SER A 476 -13.05 -14.02 8.76
N PHE A 477 -12.60 -14.50 9.92
CA PHE A 477 -13.19 -15.64 10.64
C PHE A 477 -13.61 -15.31 12.08
N THR A 478 -13.65 -14.04 12.45
CA THR A 478 -14.10 -13.61 13.78
C THR A 478 -15.01 -12.39 13.71
N TYR A 479 -15.73 -12.16 14.81
CA TYR A 479 -16.45 -10.92 15.08
C TYR A 479 -16.18 -10.47 16.52
N LEU A 480 -16.31 -9.17 16.79
CA LEU A 480 -16.20 -8.62 18.14
C LEU A 480 -17.55 -8.72 18.87
N ASP A 481 -17.61 -9.48 19.95
CA ASP A 481 -18.80 -9.54 20.80
C ASP A 481 -18.91 -8.25 21.64
N GLY A 482 -19.98 -7.49 21.43
CA GLY A 482 -20.21 -6.21 22.11
C GLY A 482 -20.46 -6.31 23.61
N ASN A 483 -20.85 -7.48 24.13
CA ASN A 483 -21.09 -7.69 25.56
C ASN A 483 -19.80 -8.06 26.30
N THR A 484 -18.97 -8.91 25.70
CA THR A 484 -17.74 -9.40 26.36
C THR A 484 -16.49 -8.61 25.97
N GLY A 485 -16.53 -7.86 24.87
CA GLY A 485 -15.36 -7.21 24.28
C GLY A 485 -14.31 -8.21 23.80
N LYS A 486 -14.73 -9.43 23.45
CA LYS A 486 -13.88 -10.53 22.96
C LYS A 486 -14.16 -10.83 21.50
N LEU A 487 -13.09 -11.15 20.78
CA LEU A 487 -13.18 -11.73 19.44
C LEU A 487 -13.66 -13.18 19.54
N LYS A 488 -14.74 -13.49 18.82
CA LYS A 488 -15.31 -14.84 18.75
C LYS A 488 -15.15 -15.41 17.36
N TRP A 489 -14.78 -16.68 17.30
CA TRP A 489 -14.72 -17.43 16.05
C TRP A 489 -16.11 -17.61 15.44
N ILE A 490 -16.17 -17.46 14.12
CA ILE A 490 -17.31 -17.87 13.32
C ILE A 490 -17.18 -19.39 13.13
N THR A 491 -18.02 -20.15 13.82
CA THR A 491 -17.93 -21.62 13.87
C THR A 491 -18.49 -22.32 12.63
N ASP A 492 -19.12 -21.56 11.75
CA ASP A 492 -19.79 -22.09 10.57
C ASP A 492 -18.79 -22.21 9.41
N GLY A 493 -18.25 -23.40 9.21
CA GLY A 493 -17.45 -23.72 8.03
C GLY A 493 -16.41 -24.82 8.25
N PRO A 494 -16.10 -25.63 7.22
CA PRO A 494 -15.19 -26.78 7.36
C PRO A 494 -13.72 -26.38 7.60
N GLN A 495 -13.36 -25.12 7.35
CA GLN A 495 -11.97 -24.66 7.40
C GLN A 495 -11.54 -24.12 8.78
N ILE A 496 -12.46 -23.94 9.73
CA ILE A 496 -12.20 -23.21 10.98
C ILE A 496 -11.04 -23.81 11.79
N ASP A 497 -10.93 -25.12 11.87
CA ASP A 497 -9.84 -25.78 12.59
C ASP A 497 -8.49 -25.55 11.90
N THR A 498 -8.47 -25.56 10.57
CA THR A 498 -7.27 -25.20 9.79
C THR A 498 -6.86 -23.76 10.05
N ILE A 499 -7.82 -22.83 10.07
CA ILE A 499 -7.54 -21.41 10.36
C ILE A 499 -6.96 -21.23 11.76
N LYS A 500 -7.55 -21.88 12.78
CA LYS A 500 -7.04 -21.84 14.15
C LYS A 500 -5.60 -22.36 14.24
N ILE A 501 -5.28 -23.45 13.54
CA ILE A 501 -3.92 -24.00 13.49
C ILE A 501 -2.96 -23.00 12.83
N MET A 502 -3.31 -22.43 11.68
CA MET A 502 -2.48 -21.46 10.97
C MET A 502 -2.20 -20.23 11.84
N VAL A 503 -3.23 -19.66 12.45
CA VAL A 503 -3.08 -18.50 13.37
C VAL A 503 -2.18 -18.85 14.55
N ASN A 504 -2.39 -19.99 15.22
CA ASN A 504 -1.55 -20.42 16.35
C ASN A 504 -0.07 -20.59 15.94
N ASN A 505 0.18 -21.25 14.81
CA ASN A 505 1.54 -21.48 14.31
C ASN A 505 2.25 -20.16 13.98
N SER A 506 1.57 -19.27 13.25
CA SER A 506 2.12 -17.96 12.88
C SER A 506 2.36 -17.06 14.08
N ILE A 507 1.47 -17.06 15.09
CA ILE A 507 1.69 -16.34 16.34
C ILE A 507 2.91 -16.89 17.08
N SER A 508 3.02 -18.22 17.24
CA SER A 508 4.19 -18.84 17.88
C SER A 508 5.47 -18.45 17.16
N TRP A 509 5.45 -18.49 15.82
CA TRP A 509 6.60 -18.10 15.01
C TRP A 509 6.96 -16.63 15.18
N LEU A 510 5.98 -15.72 15.19
CA LEU A 510 6.22 -14.28 15.40
C LEU A 510 6.86 -14.01 16.75
N LEU A 511 6.37 -14.63 17.83
CA LEU A 511 6.93 -14.48 19.18
C LEU A 511 8.41 -14.88 19.23
N ASP A 512 8.79 -15.91 18.48
CA ASP A 512 10.16 -16.42 18.44
C ASP A 512 11.08 -15.62 17.50
N ASN A 513 10.53 -14.94 16.49
CA ASN A 513 11.32 -14.46 15.35
C ASN A 513 11.23 -12.97 15.05
N ILE A 514 10.26 -12.23 15.63
CA ILE A 514 10.04 -10.81 15.29
C ILE A 514 11.28 -9.92 15.42
N PHE A 515 12.17 -10.20 16.37
CA PHE A 515 13.39 -9.42 16.59
C PHE A 515 14.65 -10.05 15.97
N LYS A 516 14.51 -11.14 15.18
CA LYS A 516 15.61 -11.86 14.53
C LYS A 516 15.74 -11.53 13.03
N TYR A 517 14.64 -11.15 12.38
CA TYR A 517 14.60 -10.83 10.95
C TYR A 517 14.52 -9.32 10.73
N GLN A 518 14.88 -8.89 9.52
CA GLN A 518 14.59 -7.53 9.09
C GLN A 518 13.06 -7.34 9.03
N PRO A 519 12.51 -6.22 9.54
CA PRO A 519 11.09 -5.96 9.53
C PRO A 519 10.69 -5.06 8.34
N PHE A 520 11.25 -5.31 7.17
CA PHE A 520 10.89 -4.52 5.99
C PHE A 520 9.48 -4.88 5.52
N ASN A 521 8.92 -3.98 4.74
CA ASN A 521 7.72 -4.23 3.94
C ASN A 521 7.87 -3.45 2.63
N CYS A 522 6.94 -3.68 1.71
CA CYS A 522 6.82 -2.92 0.49
C CYS A 522 5.38 -2.37 0.44
N PHE A 523 5.11 -1.36 1.27
CA PHE A 523 3.77 -0.82 1.38
C PHE A 523 3.40 0.07 0.20
N PHE A 524 4.37 0.63 -0.51
CA PHE A 524 4.18 1.46 -1.71
C PHE A 524 5.40 1.34 -2.63
N SER A 525 5.25 1.64 -3.92
CA SER A 525 6.30 1.55 -4.93
C SER A 525 5.98 2.42 -6.14
N GLY A 526 7.01 2.74 -6.94
CA GLY A 526 6.80 3.39 -8.23
C GLY A 526 5.98 2.51 -9.18
N SER A 527 5.10 3.10 -9.99
CA SER A 527 4.16 2.37 -10.88
C SER A 527 4.81 1.50 -11.97
N VAL A 528 6.12 1.59 -12.14
CA VAL A 528 6.89 0.85 -13.16
C VAL A 528 7.97 0.05 -12.45
N LYS A 529 7.88 -1.28 -12.51
CA LYS A 529 8.89 -2.19 -11.94
C LYS A 529 9.99 -2.52 -12.95
N GLY A 530 9.79 -2.21 -14.24
CA GLY A 530 10.78 -2.35 -15.30
C GLY A 530 10.25 -1.88 -16.65
N PHE A 531 11.11 -1.82 -17.68
CA PHE A 531 10.77 -1.29 -19.01
C PHE A 531 9.52 -1.94 -19.62
N ASN A 532 9.35 -3.26 -19.44
CA ASN A 532 8.23 -4.03 -19.95
C ASN A 532 6.89 -3.79 -19.21
N GLN A 533 6.82 -2.77 -18.36
CA GLN A 533 5.60 -2.40 -17.63
C GLN A 533 5.21 -0.93 -17.85
N LEU A 534 5.83 -0.27 -18.82
CA LEU A 534 5.37 1.04 -19.28
C LEU A 534 4.01 0.87 -19.98
N PRO A 535 3.07 1.80 -19.79
CA PRO A 535 1.72 1.68 -20.32
C PRO A 535 1.65 1.69 -21.85
N PHE A 536 2.64 2.29 -22.49
CA PHE A 536 2.68 2.49 -23.94
C PHE A 536 2.78 1.20 -24.75
N TRP A 537 3.16 0.08 -24.12
CA TRP A 537 3.35 -1.19 -24.82
C TRP A 537 2.07 -2.04 -24.88
N TYR A 538 0.97 -1.58 -24.30
CA TYR A 538 -0.27 -2.34 -24.19
C TYR A 538 -1.33 -1.82 -25.20
N PRO A 539 -2.31 -2.65 -25.57
CA PRO A 539 -3.40 -2.24 -26.47
C PRO A 539 -4.06 -0.94 -26.04
N ALA A 540 -4.08 0.05 -26.94
CA ALA A 540 -4.69 1.36 -26.73
C ALA A 540 -5.46 1.80 -27.99
N ASN A 541 -6.48 2.64 -27.82
CA ASN A 541 -7.29 3.21 -28.91
C ASN A 541 -7.44 4.74 -28.81
N PHE A 542 -6.78 5.37 -27.84
CA PHE A 542 -6.76 6.81 -27.63
C PHE A 542 -5.31 7.30 -27.52
N TYR A 543 -4.91 8.19 -28.44
CA TYR A 543 -3.54 8.69 -28.58
C TYR A 543 -3.53 10.21 -28.82
N GLN A 544 -3.15 10.97 -27.80
CA GLN A 544 -3.04 12.43 -27.90
C GLN A 544 -1.87 12.96 -27.07
N TYR A 545 -1.44 14.17 -27.38
CA TYR A 545 -0.59 14.97 -26.47
C TYR A 545 -1.45 15.79 -25.51
N LEU A 546 -0.85 16.28 -24.41
CA LEU A 546 -1.52 17.18 -23.44
C LEU A 546 -2.13 18.43 -24.09
N ASN A 547 -1.52 18.96 -25.16
CA ASN A 547 -2.04 20.09 -25.92
C ASN A 547 -3.25 19.75 -26.82
N GLY A 548 -3.66 18.49 -26.90
CA GLY A 548 -4.79 18.00 -27.70
C GLY A 548 -4.46 17.56 -29.12
N THR A 549 -3.21 17.70 -29.58
CA THR A 549 -2.81 17.21 -30.90
C THR A 549 -2.73 15.69 -30.92
N THR A 550 -3.07 15.09 -32.06
CA THR A 550 -2.98 13.64 -32.27
C THR A 550 -1.55 13.14 -32.11
N LEU A 551 -1.40 12.01 -31.42
CA LEU A 551 -0.15 11.25 -31.37
C LEU A 551 -0.26 10.08 -32.36
N ASP A 552 0.71 9.96 -33.26
CA ASP A 552 0.78 8.87 -34.23
C ASP A 552 1.75 7.78 -33.74
N PRO A 553 1.25 6.62 -33.27
CA PRO A 553 2.11 5.55 -32.75
C PRO A 553 2.93 4.84 -33.84
N ASP A 554 2.49 4.84 -35.10
CA ASP A 554 3.14 4.11 -36.19
C ASP A 554 4.40 4.81 -36.71
N HIS A 555 4.44 6.14 -36.57
CA HIS A 555 5.56 6.98 -36.99
C HIS A 555 6.35 7.55 -35.81
N PHE A 556 6.15 7.01 -34.60
CA PHE A 556 6.84 7.48 -33.40
C PHE A 556 8.28 6.95 -33.32
N ASP A 557 9.25 7.85 -33.21
CA ASP A 557 10.65 7.51 -32.98
C ASP A 557 11.04 7.81 -31.53
N THR A 558 11.14 6.76 -30.72
CA THR A 558 11.52 6.84 -29.30
C THR A 558 12.93 7.39 -29.06
N LYS A 559 13.74 7.57 -30.12
CA LYS A 559 15.06 8.22 -30.03
C LYS A 559 15.01 9.73 -30.17
N THR A 560 13.98 10.27 -30.83
CA THR A 560 13.89 11.71 -31.15
C THR A 560 12.65 12.36 -30.57
N GLN A 561 11.70 11.57 -30.04
CA GLN A 561 10.44 12.03 -29.46
C GLN A 561 10.26 11.50 -28.05
N SER A 562 9.61 12.31 -27.19
CA SER A 562 9.32 11.99 -25.80
C SER A 562 7.84 11.65 -25.60
N LEU A 563 7.57 10.68 -24.75
CA LEU A 563 6.21 10.30 -24.32
C LEU A 563 5.77 10.98 -23.02
N VAL A 564 6.60 11.88 -22.44
CA VAL A 564 6.30 12.56 -21.16
C VAL A 564 4.97 13.30 -21.20
N ASP A 565 4.65 13.98 -22.31
CA ASP A 565 3.41 14.75 -22.48
C ASP A 565 2.34 14.01 -23.30
N SER A 566 2.49 12.69 -23.46
CA SER A 566 1.51 11.87 -24.15
C SER A 566 0.40 11.39 -23.20
N ILE A 567 -0.76 11.16 -23.78
CA ILE A 567 -1.91 10.45 -23.21
C ILE A 567 -2.16 9.27 -24.14
N VAL A 568 -1.79 8.08 -23.66
CA VAL A 568 -2.01 6.80 -24.34
C VAL A 568 -2.96 5.98 -23.48
N GLY A 569 -4.16 5.72 -23.98
CA GLY A 569 -5.25 5.16 -23.17
C GLY A 569 -6.17 4.22 -23.93
N VAL A 570 -6.99 3.51 -23.17
CA VAL A 570 -8.14 2.75 -23.68
C VAL A 570 -9.41 3.50 -23.32
N SER A 571 -10.08 4.03 -24.34
CA SER A 571 -11.43 4.60 -24.26
C SER A 571 -12.47 3.52 -24.55
N GLY A 572 -13.37 3.30 -23.60
CA GLY A 572 -14.48 2.37 -23.72
C GLY A 572 -14.06 0.90 -23.69
N TYR A 573 -14.69 0.09 -24.55
CA TYR A 573 -14.42 -1.35 -24.68
C TYR A 573 -13.89 -1.69 -26.07
N ILE A 574 -12.78 -2.42 -26.12
CA ILE A 574 -12.19 -2.97 -27.34
C ILE A 574 -12.72 -4.41 -27.54
N ASP A 575 -13.41 -4.63 -28.67
CA ASP A 575 -13.95 -5.94 -29.03
C ASP A 575 -12.86 -7.01 -29.17
N GLU A 576 -13.24 -8.28 -29.08
CA GLU A 576 -12.30 -9.41 -29.04
C GLU A 576 -11.39 -9.46 -30.26
N THR A 577 -11.94 -9.27 -31.47
CA THR A 577 -11.17 -9.37 -32.70
C THR A 577 -10.14 -8.25 -32.80
N SER A 578 -10.54 -7.02 -32.46
CA SER A 578 -9.62 -5.88 -32.41
C SER A 578 -8.55 -6.05 -31.33
N TYR A 579 -8.92 -6.55 -30.15
CA TYR A 579 -8.01 -6.73 -29.03
C TYR A 579 -6.93 -7.79 -29.31
N GLU A 580 -7.32 -8.95 -29.81
CA GLU A 580 -6.39 -10.03 -30.17
C GLU A 580 -5.39 -9.58 -31.23
N ARG A 581 -5.86 -8.81 -32.23
CA ARG A 581 -4.97 -8.17 -33.20
C ARG A 581 -3.99 -7.22 -32.52
N MET A 582 -4.47 -6.30 -31.69
CA MET A 582 -3.62 -5.31 -30.99
C MET A 582 -2.59 -5.97 -30.08
N ILE A 583 -2.90 -7.08 -29.41
CA ILE A 583 -1.91 -7.83 -28.60
C ILE A 583 -0.76 -8.36 -29.47
N SER A 584 -1.07 -8.83 -30.68
CA SER A 584 -0.11 -9.42 -31.61
C SER A 584 0.76 -8.38 -32.33
N GLU A 585 0.29 -7.14 -32.38
CA GLU A 585 0.98 -6.01 -33.01
C GLU A 585 2.02 -5.39 -32.06
N LYS A 586 2.93 -4.59 -32.63
CA LYS A 586 3.88 -3.79 -31.87
C LYS A 586 3.31 -2.40 -31.63
N HIS A 587 3.37 -1.94 -30.39
CA HIS A 587 3.01 -0.57 -29.99
C HIS A 587 4.30 0.23 -29.86
N PHE A 588 4.46 1.31 -30.62
CA PHE A 588 5.69 2.11 -30.65
C PHE A 588 6.95 1.25 -30.90
N ASN A 589 6.84 0.28 -31.81
CA ASN A 589 7.88 -0.71 -32.15
C ASN A 589 8.24 -1.73 -31.03
N ILE A 590 7.48 -1.76 -29.93
CA ILE A 590 7.67 -2.70 -28.81
C ILE A 590 6.49 -3.68 -28.75
N SER A 591 6.77 -4.97 -28.51
CA SER A 591 5.72 -6.00 -28.37
C SER A 591 5.04 -5.91 -27.01
N THR A 592 3.73 -6.22 -26.97
CA THR A 592 2.96 -6.29 -25.73
C THR A 592 3.56 -7.29 -24.73
N PRO A 593 3.95 -6.86 -23.52
CA PRO A 593 4.47 -7.78 -22.50
C PRO A 593 3.32 -8.56 -21.86
N THR A 594 3.17 -9.83 -22.26
CA THR A 594 2.06 -10.70 -21.85
C THR A 594 2.35 -11.51 -20.59
N THR A 595 3.61 -11.64 -20.17
CA THR A 595 4.03 -12.40 -18.98
C THR A 595 4.66 -11.50 -17.93
N PHE A 596 4.44 -11.84 -16.66
CA PHE A 596 5.16 -11.25 -15.53
C PHE A 596 6.09 -12.30 -14.92
N ASN A 597 7.38 -12.00 -14.86
CA ASN A 597 8.41 -12.91 -14.36
C ASN A 597 8.66 -12.77 -12.85
N GLY A 598 7.83 -11.99 -12.14
CA GLY A 598 7.99 -11.69 -10.72
C GLY A 598 8.75 -10.40 -10.43
N TYR A 599 8.61 -9.90 -9.20
CA TYR A 599 9.26 -8.68 -8.72
C TYR A 599 10.79 -8.79 -8.59
N ASN A 600 11.32 -10.02 -8.63
CA ASN A 600 12.74 -10.34 -8.57
C ASN A 600 13.23 -10.95 -9.89
N SER A 601 12.79 -10.39 -11.02
CA SER A 601 13.23 -10.80 -12.36
C SER A 601 14.31 -9.88 -12.90
N PRO A 602 15.25 -10.36 -13.75
CA PRO A 602 16.30 -9.51 -14.30
C PRO A 602 15.73 -8.24 -14.97
N GLY A 603 16.25 -7.08 -14.58
CA GLY A 603 15.76 -5.77 -15.04
C GLY A 603 14.57 -5.21 -14.24
N ALA A 604 14.10 -5.91 -13.21
CA ALA A 604 13.07 -5.44 -12.29
C ALA A 604 13.68 -4.68 -11.09
N GLU A 605 14.31 -3.54 -11.36
CA GLU A 605 14.88 -2.66 -10.34
C GLU A 605 13.96 -1.45 -10.18
N PHE A 606 13.37 -1.27 -9.01
CA PHE A 606 12.38 -0.22 -8.79
C PHE A 606 12.41 0.35 -7.38
N PRO A 607 12.00 1.62 -7.21
CA PRO A 607 11.87 2.22 -5.89
C PRO A 607 10.66 1.65 -5.15
N PHE A 608 10.86 1.35 -3.88
CA PHE A 608 9.81 0.97 -2.96
C PHE A 608 9.94 1.66 -1.61
N TRP A 609 8.82 1.77 -0.90
CA TRP A 609 8.72 2.38 0.40
C TRP A 609 8.55 1.30 1.45
N SER A 610 9.33 1.44 2.52
CA SER A 610 9.35 0.52 3.64
C SER A 610 9.31 1.29 4.95
N SER A 611 8.50 0.82 5.89
CA SER A 611 8.42 1.37 7.24
C SER A 611 8.52 0.25 8.27
N GLN A 612 9.64 0.19 8.98
CA GLN A 612 9.83 -0.74 10.09
C GLN A 612 8.80 -0.56 11.22
N PRO A 613 8.49 0.67 11.70
CA PRO A 613 7.45 0.84 12.70
C PRO A 613 6.07 0.41 12.19
N TYR A 614 5.81 0.47 10.88
CA TYR A 614 4.57 -0.08 10.32
C TYR A 614 4.52 -1.61 10.47
N THR A 615 5.60 -2.32 10.13
CA THR A 615 5.70 -3.79 10.36
C THR A 615 5.49 -4.17 11.81
N HIS A 616 6.10 -3.42 12.73
CA HIS A 616 5.93 -3.66 14.16
C HIS A 616 4.50 -3.36 14.63
N SER A 617 3.85 -2.32 14.07
CA SER A 617 2.47 -1.98 14.40
C SER A 617 1.49 -3.07 13.95
N VAL A 618 1.59 -3.57 12.71
CA VAL A 618 0.71 -4.65 12.25
C VAL A 618 0.97 -5.97 12.99
N THR A 619 2.19 -6.18 13.49
CA THR A 619 2.44 -7.34 14.36
C THR A 619 1.85 -7.14 15.75
N LEU A 620 1.94 -5.94 16.32
CA LEU A 620 1.29 -5.61 17.58
C LEU A 620 -0.22 -5.87 17.50
N LEU A 621 -0.85 -5.49 16.38
CA LEU A 621 -2.27 -5.78 16.11
C LEU A 621 -2.55 -7.28 16.10
N ALA A 622 -1.75 -8.07 15.38
CA ALA A 622 -1.93 -9.51 15.30
C ALA A 622 -1.86 -10.18 16.68
N LEU A 623 -0.89 -9.79 17.50
CA LEU A 623 -0.73 -10.27 18.87
C LEU A 623 -1.91 -9.82 19.77
N ALA A 624 -2.34 -8.57 19.64
CA ALA A 624 -3.45 -8.01 20.41
C ALA A 624 -4.79 -8.70 20.10
N GLN A 625 -5.07 -8.89 18.81
CA GLN A 625 -6.23 -9.64 18.33
C GLN A 625 -6.20 -11.08 18.86
N TYR A 626 -5.07 -11.77 18.68
CA TYR A 626 -4.90 -13.14 19.16
C TYR A 626 -5.10 -13.26 20.67
N ASN A 627 -4.54 -12.35 21.47
CA ASN A 627 -4.71 -12.37 22.92
C ASN A 627 -6.17 -12.07 23.33
N ASN A 628 -6.93 -11.35 22.50
CA ASN A 628 -8.33 -11.02 22.74
C ASN A 628 -9.31 -12.14 22.34
N LEU A 629 -8.88 -13.14 21.57
CA LEU A 629 -9.72 -14.29 21.21
C LEU A 629 -10.32 -14.97 22.45
N ASP A 630 -11.61 -15.28 22.35
CA ASP A 630 -12.30 -16.17 23.28
C ASP A 630 -11.80 -17.60 23.02
N LYS A 631 -11.10 -18.17 24.01
CA LYS A 631 -10.37 -19.45 23.87
C LYS A 631 -11.27 -20.65 24.14
#